data_AF-A0A076HWF5-F1
#
_entry.id   AF-A0A076HWF5-F1
#
_cell.length_a   1.000
_cell.length_b   1.000
_cell.length_c   1.000
_cell.angle_alpha   90.00
_cell.angle_beta   90.00
_cell.angle_gamma   90.00
#
_symmetry.space_group_name_H-M   'P 1'
#
loop_
_entity.id
_entity.type
_entity.pdbx_description
1 polymer ?
#
loop_
_entity_poly.entity_id
_entity_poly.type
_entity_poly.pdbx_seq_one_letter_code
_entity_poly.pdbx_strand_id
1 'polypeptide(L)' 'MKELGLGLFLVGLVSLVLPFLGMKFMFLTWIEQWGATTSLLIRGGITLVGLLLWLSFRNRD' A
#
# COMPACT_ATOMS: atom_id res chain seq x y z
N MET A 1 5.70 0.01 -17.20
CA MET A 1 4.91 -0.93 -16.37
C MET A 1 5.62 -1.37 -15.09
N LYS A 2 6.93 -1.66 -15.16
CA LYS A 2 7.76 -2.01 -13.99
C LYS A 2 7.87 -0.86 -12.98
N GLU A 3 8.04 0.38 -13.44
CA GLU A 3 8.06 1.59 -12.62
C GLU A 3 6.70 1.91 -11.97
N LEU A 4 5.59 1.61 -12.67
CA LEU A 4 4.25 1.75 -12.10
C LEU A 4 4.00 0.74 -10.97
N GLY A 5 4.43 -0.52 -11.13
CA GLY A 5 4.37 -1.52 -10.06
C GLY A 5 5.25 -1.15 -8.85
N LEU A 6 6.45 -0.63 -9.12
CA LEU A 6 7.38 -0.16 -8.07
C LEU A 6 6.83 1.07 -7.34
N GLY A 7 6.21 2.01 -8.06
CA GLY A 7 5.53 3.17 -7.49
C GLY A 7 4.33 2.78 -6.62
N LEU A 8 3.50 1.85 -7.09
CA LEU A 8 2.34 1.36 -6.34
C LEU A 8 2.76 0.59 -5.08
N PHE A 9 3.84 -0.19 -5.17
CA PHE A 9 4.46 -0.86 -4.03
C PHE A 9 4.99 0.14 -3.00
N LEU A 10 5.75 1.15 -3.44
CA LEU A 10 6.26 2.20 -2.55
C LEU A 10 5.13 3.00 -1.89
N VAL A 11 4.09 3.38 -2.63
CA VAL A 11 2.92 4.08 -2.08
C VAL A 11 2.18 3.20 -1.06
N GLY A 12 2.00 1.92 -1.35
CA GLY A 12 1.44 0.96 -0.39
C GLY A 12 2.26 0.87 0.89
N LEU A 13 3.58 0.71 0.75
CA LEU A 13 4.52 0.58 1.86
C LEU A 13 4.57 1.85 2.71
N VAL A 14 4.64 3.02 2.06
CA VAL A 14 4.57 4.34 2.72
C VAL A 14 3.23 4.50 3.44
N SER A 15 2.11 4.09 2.84
CA SER A 15 0.78 4.10 3.48
C SER A 15 0.68 3.17 4.69
N LEU A 16 1.48 2.09 4.72
CA LEU A 16 1.57 1.13 5.81
C LEU A 16 2.45 1.66 6.96
N VAL A 17 3.50 2.43 6.64
CA VAL A 17 4.45 3.02 7.62
C VAL A 17 3.97 4.34 8.21
N LEU A 18 3.28 5.19 7.42
CA LEU A 18 2.75 6.48 7.87
C LEU A 18 2.02 6.44 9.24
N PRO A 19 1.11 5.48 9.48
CA PRO A 19 0.36 5.38 10.74
C PRO A 19 1.25 5.23 11.96
N PHE A 20 2.41 4.56 11.82
CA PHE A 20 3.38 4.39 12.90
C PHE A 20 4.10 5.70 13.24
N LEU A 21 4.14 6.65 12.31
CA LEU A 21 4.67 8.01 12.52
C LEU A 21 3.59 8.99 13.03
N GLY A 22 2.38 8.50 13.33
CA GLY A 22 1.23 9.34 13.69
C GLY A 22 0.68 10.15 12.51
N MET A 23 1.22 9.93 11.30
CA MET A 23 0.80 10.60 10.08
C MET A 23 -0.17 9.70 9.32
N LYS A 24 -1.16 10.29 8.65
CA LYS A 24 -2.12 9.54 7.85
C LYS A 24 -2.45 10.31 6.60
N PHE A 25 -2.55 9.59 5.48
CA PHE A 25 -3.09 10.17 4.27
C PHE A 25 -4.52 10.62 4.55
N MET A 26 -4.82 11.89 4.27
CA MET A 26 -6.15 12.47 4.48
C MET A 26 -7.24 11.65 3.78
N PHE A 27 -6.93 11.13 2.59
CA PHE A 27 -7.79 10.23 1.82
C PHE A 27 -7.98 8.83 2.41
N LEU A 28 -7.12 8.37 3.31
CA LEU A 28 -7.25 7.07 3.98
C LEU A 28 -7.81 7.23 5.42
N THR A 29 -8.36 8.38 5.77
CA THR A 29 -9.01 8.55 7.08
C THR A 29 -10.32 7.76 7.17
N TRP A 30 -11.02 7.54 6.05
CA TRP A 30 -12.27 6.78 6.04
C TRP A 30 -12.07 5.30 6.39
N ILE A 31 -10.92 4.70 6.04
CA ILE A 31 -10.63 3.29 6.39
C ILE A 31 -10.44 3.09 7.90
N GLU A 32 -10.09 4.13 8.64
CA GLU A 32 -9.98 4.06 10.11
C GLU A 32 -11.35 3.92 10.78
N GLN A 33 -12.45 4.32 10.11
CA GLN A 33 -13.81 4.15 10.63
C GLN A 33 -14.22 2.66 10.69
N TRP A 34 -13.54 1.80 9.93
CA TRP A 34 -13.78 0.36 9.88
C TRP A 34 -12.99 -0.41 10.95
N GLY A 35 -12.26 0.32 11.80
CA GLY A 35 -11.41 -0.23 12.85
C GLY A 35 -9.98 -0.52 12.41
N ALA A 36 -9.10 -0.62 13.41
CA ALA A 36 -7.66 -0.76 13.21
C ALA A 36 -7.28 -2.01 12.39
N THR A 37 -7.97 -3.13 12.60
CA THR A 37 -7.70 -4.38 11.86
C THR A 37 -8.00 -4.22 10.37
N THR A 38 -9.14 -3.60 10.03
CA THR A 38 -9.56 -3.39 8.64
C THR A 38 -8.65 -2.37 7.94
N SER A 39 -8.24 -1.32 8.64
CA SER A 39 -7.34 -0.30 8.07
C SER A 39 -5.95 -0.87 7.77
N LEU A 40 -5.42 -1.73 8.63
CA LEU A 40 -4.19 -2.50 8.40
C LEU A 40 -4.33 -3.48 7.23
N LEU A 41 -5.45 -4.19 7.13
CA LEU A 41 -5.73 -5.12 6.04
C LEU A 41 -5.76 -4.42 4.67
N ILE A 42 -6.39 -3.25 4.57
CA ILE A 42 -6.45 -2.49 3.32
C ILE A 42 -5.06 -1.99 2.93
N ARG A 43 -4.29 -1.45 3.88
CA ARG A 43 -2.91 -0.99 3.65
C ARG A 43 -1.99 -2.14 3.25
N GLY A 44 -2.09 -3.27 3.95
CA GLY A 44 -1.37 -4.51 3.64
C GLY A 44 -1.75 -5.06 2.27
N GLY A 45 -3.05 -5.04 1.93
CA GLY A 45 -3.57 -5.47 0.64
C GLY A 45 -3.02 -4.64 -0.53
N ILE A 46 -3.04 -3.31 -0.41
CA ILE A 46 -2.47 -2.42 -1.45
C ILE A 46 -0.96 -2.66 -1.61
N THR A 47 -0.26 -2.85 -0.49
CA THR A 47 1.19 -3.15 -0.50
C THR A 47 1.49 -4.49 -1.17
N LEU A 48 0.73 -5.54 -0.85
CA LEU A 48 0.85 -6.86 -1.46
C LEU A 48 0.50 -6.83 -2.95
N VAL A 49 -0.55 -6.11 -3.36
CA VAL A 49 -0.90 -5.94 -4.77
C VAL A 49 0.21 -5.22 -5.53
N GLY A 50 0.78 -4.15 -4.95
CA GLY A 50 1.93 -3.46 -5.52
C GLY A 50 3.14 -4.38 -5.69
N LEU A 51 3.43 -5.21 -4.68
CA LEU A 51 4.52 -6.20 -4.73
C LEU A 51 4.29 -7.27 -5.79
N LEU A 52 3.08 -7.83 -5.87
CA LEU A 52 2.69 -8.84 -6.85
C LEU A 52 2.76 -8.29 -8.28
N LEU A 53 2.28 -7.07 -8.50
CA LEU A 53 2.41 -6.39 -9.79
C LEU A 53 3.88 -6.19 -10.15
N TRP A 54 4.70 -5.72 -9.21
CA TRP A 54 6.13 -5.54 -9.44
C TRP A 54 6.83 -6.86 -9.79
N LEU A 55 6.55 -7.95 -9.07
CA LEU A 55 7.09 -9.28 -9.38
C LEU A 55 6.63 -9.79 -10.75
N SER A 56 5.35 -9.63 -11.08
CA SER A 56 4.76 -10.09 -12.33
C SER A 56 5.31 -9.34 -13.56
N PHE A 57 5.59 -8.03 -13.42
CA PHE A 57 6.25 -7.23 -14.46
C PHE A 57 7.77 -7.36 -14.45
N ARG A 58 8.39 -7.74 -13.32
CA ARG A 58 9.83 -8.01 -13.25
C ARG A 58 10.23 -9.26 -14.03
N ASN A 59 9.34 -10.25 -14.13
CA ASN A 59 9.59 -11.51 -14.84
C ASN A 59 9.29 -11.45 -16.35
N ARG A 60 9.06 -10.25 -16.90
CA ARG A 60 8.82 -10.04 -18.34
C ARG A 60 9.94 -9.25 -19.04
N ASP A 61 11.06 -9.04 -18.36
CA ASP A 61 12.33 -8.57 -18.94
C ASP A 61 13.20 -9.77 -19.36
#